data_AF-A0A971LE36-F1
#
_entry.id   AF-A0A971LE36-F1
#
_cell.length_a   1.000
_cell.length_b   1.000
_cell.length_c   1.000
_cell.angle_alpha   90.00
_cell.angle_beta   90.00
_cell.angle_gamma   90.00
#
_symmetry.space_group_name_H-M   'P 1'
#
loop_
_entity.id
_entity.type
_entity.pdbx_description
1 polymer ?
#
loop_
_entity_poly.entity_id
_entity_poly.type
_entity_poly.pdbx_seq_one_letter_code
_entity_poly.pdbx_strand_id
1 'polypeptide(L)'
;MKYALFAFRGDPMCFIHVMLNALDLKSAGHEVKVVLEGEAVKLIKPMQEDNNPLFKKLQDQGLIDCVCRACSAKLGVLEYNEQSGIRLADEMSGHPAMSTYIAQGCEIITF
;
A
#
# COMPACT_ATOMS: atom_id res chain seq x y z
N MET A 1 -16.00 0.52 -10.16
CA MET A 1 -15.96 1.39 -8.96
C MET A 1 -14.51 1.65 -8.60
N LYS A 2 -14.23 2.55 -7.65
CA LYS A 2 -12.86 2.86 -7.22
C LYS A 2 -12.69 2.44 -5.77
N TYR A 3 -11.55 1.82 -5.45
CA TYR A 3 -11.25 1.34 -4.12
C TYR A 3 -9.87 1.80 -3.67
N ALA A 4 -9.76 2.18 -2.40
CA ALA A 4 -8.48 2.36 -1.74
C ALA A 4 -8.38 1.38 -0.56
N LEU A 5 -7.44 0.43 -0.67
CA LEU A 5 -7.20 -0.60 0.33
C LEU A 5 -6.07 -0.11 1.23
N PHE A 6 -6.40 0.22 2.46
CA PHE A 6 -5.44 0.65 3.48
C PHE A 6 -5.00 -0.55 4.30
N ALA A 7 -3.73 -0.94 4.16
CA ALA A 7 -3.12 -1.98 4.97
C ALA A 7 -2.40 -1.33 6.16
N PHE A 8 -2.80 -1.67 7.39
CA PHE A 8 -2.17 -1.17 8.60
C PHE A 8 -1.31 -2.20 9.33
N ARG A 9 -1.62 -3.50 9.14
CA ARG A 9 -0.99 -4.59 9.88
C ARG A 9 0.35 -4.99 9.28
N GLY A 10 1.37 -5.15 10.12
CA GLY A 10 2.70 -5.66 9.74
C GLY A 10 2.80 -7.18 9.68
N ASP A 11 1.67 -7.88 9.63
CA ASP A 11 1.62 -9.34 9.49
C ASP A 11 1.64 -9.70 7.99
N PRO A 12 2.66 -10.45 7.51
CA PRO A 12 2.74 -10.83 6.10
C PRO A 12 1.52 -11.59 5.59
N MET A 13 0.91 -12.47 6.40
CA MET A 13 -0.29 -13.22 6.01
C MET A 13 -1.49 -12.31 5.81
N CYS A 14 -1.65 -11.28 6.65
CA CYS A 14 -2.67 -10.26 6.42
C CYS A 14 -2.43 -9.53 5.10
N PHE A 15 -1.18 -9.16 4.80
CA PHE A 15 -0.85 -8.44 3.57
C PHE A 15 -1.01 -9.29 2.30
N ILE A 16 -0.78 -10.61 2.36
CA ILE A 16 -1.15 -11.53 1.27
C ILE A 16 -2.62 -11.35 0.88
N HIS A 17 -3.54 -11.27 1.85
CA HIS A 17 -4.97 -11.10 1.56
C HIS A 17 -5.28 -9.73 0.96
N VAL A 18 -4.58 -8.66 1.37
CA VAL A 18 -4.71 -7.35 0.72
C VAL A 18 -4.30 -7.45 -0.75
N MET A 19 -3.16 -8.08 -1.04
CA MET A 19 -2.67 -8.23 -2.41
C MET A 19 -3.61 -9.07 -3.29
N LEU A 20 -4.14 -10.16 -2.75
CA LEU A 20 -5.11 -11.00 -3.45
C LEU A 20 -6.40 -10.23 -3.77
N ASN A 21 -6.96 -9.50 -2.81
CA ASN A 21 -8.17 -8.71 -3.04
C ASN A 21 -7.92 -7.54 -3.99
N ALA A 22 -6.75 -6.90 -3.94
CA ALA A 22 -6.40 -5.84 -4.88
C ALA A 22 -6.37 -6.34 -6.33
N LEU A 23 -5.77 -7.51 -6.55
CA LEU A 23 -5.69 -8.16 -7.86
C LEU A 23 -7.07 -8.63 -8.35
N ASP A 24 -7.89 -9.20 -7.46
CA ASP A 24 -9.24 -9.63 -7.77
C ASP A 24 -10.12 -8.45 -8.23
N LEU A 25 -10.19 -7.38 -7.42
CA LEU A 25 -10.92 -6.15 -7.75
C LEU A 25 -10.44 -5.53 -9.08
N LYS A 26 -9.13 -5.54 -9.33
CA LYS A 26 -8.57 -5.07 -10.61
C LYS A 26 -9.05 -5.94 -11.76
N SER A 27 -9.07 -7.27 -11.60
CA SER A 27 -9.53 -8.22 -12.60
C SER A 27 -11.04 -8.07 -12.90
N ALA A 28 -11.83 -7.67 -11.91
CA ALA A 28 -13.25 -7.34 -12.03
C ALA A 28 -13.52 -5.97 -12.70
N GLY A 29 -12.48 -5.28 -13.18
CA GLY A 29 -12.61 -4.01 -13.89
C GLY A 29 -12.74 -2.79 -12.96
N HIS A 30 -12.33 -2.90 -11.70
CA HIS A 30 -12.31 -1.77 -10.78
C HIS A 30 -10.97 -1.02 -10.81
N GLU A 31 -11.01 0.26 -10.45
CA GLU A 31 -9.81 1.03 -10.15
C GLU A 31 -9.43 0.76 -8.69
N VAL A 32 -8.17 0.40 -8.45
CA VAL A 32 -7.71 -0.05 -7.13
C VAL A 32 -6.40 0.64 -6.79
N LYS A 33 -6.32 1.15 -5.56
CA LYS A 33 -5.13 1.74 -4.96
C LYS A 33 -4.83 1.04 -3.65
N VAL A 34 -3.60 0.56 -3.47
CA VAL A 34 -3.13 -0.02 -2.21
C VAL A 34 -2.27 1.01 -1.49
N VAL A 35 -2.61 1.28 -0.25
CA VAL A 35 -1.92 2.24 0.63
C VAL A 35 -1.35 1.48 1.81
N LEU A 36 -0.04 1.59 2.03
CA LEU A 36 0.61 0.97 3.19
C LEU A 36 0.83 2.03 4.27
N GLU A 37 0.25 1.79 5.43
CA GLU A 37 0.37 2.64 6.61
C GLU A 37 0.55 1.78 7.87
N GLY A 38 0.83 2.39 9.02
CA GLY A 38 1.06 1.65 10.26
C GLY A 38 2.25 0.69 10.15
N GLU A 39 2.09 -0.53 10.64
CA GLU A 39 3.13 -1.55 10.65
C GLU A 39 3.33 -2.20 9.26
N ALA A 40 2.39 -2.04 8.34
CA ALA A 40 2.48 -2.59 6.98
C ALA A 40 3.63 -1.98 6.17
N VAL A 41 4.07 -0.76 6.51
CA VAL A 41 5.21 -0.10 5.84
C VAL A 41 6.51 -0.90 5.95
N LYS A 42 6.63 -1.81 6.93
CA LYS A 42 7.79 -2.69 7.09
C LYS A 42 7.80 -3.87 6.13
N LEU A 43 6.66 -4.14 5.47
CA LEU A 43 6.50 -5.30 4.59
C LEU A 43 7.04 -5.08 3.18
N ILE A 44 7.32 -3.83 2.78
CA ILE A 44 7.88 -3.53 1.45
C ILE A 44 9.19 -4.29 1.22
N LYS A 45 10.13 -4.16 2.17
CA LYS A 45 11.44 -4.82 2.10
C LYS A 45 11.38 -6.34 1.93
N PRO A 46 10.76 -7.11 2.84
CA PRO A 46 10.70 -8.56 2.68
C PRO A 46 9.95 -8.95 1.40
N MET A 47 8.89 -8.23 0.99
CA MET A 47 8.16 -8.57 -0.23
C MET A 47 9.00 -8.38 -1.50
N GLN A 48 9.86 -7.36 -1.54
CA GLN A 48 10.79 -7.14 -2.66
C GLN A 48 11.97 -8.11 -2.63
N GLU A 49 12.63 -8.28 -1.47
CA GLU A 49 13.82 -9.13 -1.33
C GLU A 49 13.50 -10.62 -1.53
N ASP A 50 12.33 -11.07 -1.05
CA ASP A 50 11.86 -12.45 -1.25
C ASP A 50 11.29 -12.69 -2.65
N ASN A 51 11.29 -11.67 -3.53
CA ASN A 51 10.70 -11.72 -4.87
C ASN A 51 9.24 -12.22 -4.83
N ASN A 52 8.44 -11.70 -3.90
CA ASN A 52 7.07 -12.15 -3.74
C ASN A 52 6.26 -11.94 -5.05
N PRO A 53 5.68 -13.00 -5.63
CA PRO A 53 5.06 -12.90 -6.95
C PRO A 53 3.79 -12.04 -6.96
N LEU A 54 3.07 -11.93 -5.84
CA LEU A 54 1.90 -11.07 -5.73
C LEU A 54 2.32 -9.61 -5.65
N PHE A 55 3.32 -9.31 -4.82
CA PHE A 55 3.83 -7.95 -4.66
C PHE A 55 4.38 -7.41 -5.98
N LYS A 56 5.16 -8.23 -6.70
CA LYS A 56 5.64 -7.90 -8.04
C LYS A 56 4.49 -7.57 -9.00
N LYS A 57 3.42 -8.38 -9.02
CA LYS A 57 2.24 -8.10 -9.85
C LYS A 57 1.57 -6.77 -9.48
N LEU A 58 1.48 -6.43 -8.20
CA LEU A 58 0.94 -5.14 -7.75
C LEU A 58 1.80 -3.98 -8.26
N GLN A 59 3.13 -4.10 -8.19
CA GLN A 59 4.05 -3.08 -8.70
C GLN A 59 3.96 -2.94 -10.22
N ASP A 60 4.04 -4.07 -10.95
CA ASP A 60 3.99 -4.11 -12.41
C ASP A 60 2.66 -3.54 -12.95
N GLN A 61 1.56 -3.69 -12.20
CA GLN A 61 0.23 -3.16 -12.55
C GLN A 61 -0.05 -1.76 -11.97
N GLY A 62 0.91 -1.14 -11.26
CA GLY A 62 0.75 0.18 -10.66
C GLY A 62 -0.36 0.27 -9.60
N LEU A 63 -0.62 -0.83 -8.89
CA LEU A 63 -1.68 -0.91 -7.88
C LEU A 63 -1.26 -0.34 -6.53
N ILE A 64 0.03 -0.34 -6.20
CA ILE A 64 0.53 0.30 -4.97
C ILE A 64 0.62 1.80 -5.21
N ASP A 65 -0.21 2.55 -4.48
CA ASP A 65 -0.25 3.99 -4.63
C ASP A 65 0.84 4.68 -3.81
N CYS A 66 0.94 4.34 -2.52
CA CYS A 66 1.95 4.93 -1.65
C CYS A 66 2.25 4.11 -0.39
N VAL A 67 3.36 4.48 0.23
CA VAL A 67 3.79 4.05 1.57
C VAL A 67 3.84 5.28 2.48
N CYS A 68 3.31 5.17 3.70
CA CYS A 68 3.31 6.27 4.66
C CYS A 68 4.72 6.67 5.09
N ARG A 69 5.09 7.94 4.87
CA ARG A 69 6.39 8.49 5.25
C ARG A 69 6.58 8.54 6.77
N ALA A 70 5.61 9.08 7.50
CA ALA A 70 5.70 9.22 8.95
C ALA A 70 5.80 7.86 9.66
N CYS A 71 5.00 6.87 9.27
CA CYS A 71 5.12 5.50 9.79
C CYS A 71 6.46 4.88 9.45
N SER A 72 6.97 5.06 8.22
CA SER A 72 8.28 4.54 7.82
C SER A 72 9.41 5.14 8.66
N ALA A 73 9.37 6.45 8.91
CA ALA A 73 10.32 7.13 9.79
C ALA A 73 10.22 6.61 11.23
N LYS A 74 9.00 6.50 11.76
CA LYS A 74 8.75 6.04 13.13
C LYS A 74 9.21 4.60 13.37
N LEU A 75 9.11 3.73 12.36
CA LEU A 75 9.42 2.31 12.43
C LEU A 75 10.80 1.95 11.88
N GLY A 76 11.62 2.94 11.52
CA GLY A 76 13.02 2.72 11.13
C GLY A 76 13.20 2.09 9.75
N VAL A 77 12.25 2.25 8.84
CA VAL A 77 12.29 1.70 7.46
C VAL A 77 12.24 2.77 6.37
N LEU A 78 12.35 4.05 6.74
CA LEU A 78 12.27 5.19 5.80
C LEU A 78 13.29 5.10 4.66
N GLU A 79 14.57 4.89 4.98
CA GLU A 79 15.64 4.87 3.97
C GLU A 79 15.41 3.80 2.90
N TYR A 80 14.95 2.61 3.32
CA TYR A 80 14.59 1.56 2.38
C TYR A 80 13.37 1.95 1.53
N ASN A 81 12.32 2.48 2.18
CA ASN A 81 11.09 2.83 1.47
C ASN A 81 11.29 4.00 0.49
N GLU A 82 12.22 4.93 0.76
CA GLU A 82 12.65 5.97 -0.18
C GLU A 82 13.27 5.40 -1.46
N GLN A 83 13.92 4.23 -1.37
CA GLN A 83 14.59 3.54 -2.48
C GLN A 83 13.74 2.43 -3.12
N SER A 84 12.57 2.13 -2.55
CA SER A 84 11.72 1.00 -2.98
C SER A 84 11.10 1.16 -4.38
N GLY A 85 11.13 2.37 -4.95
CA GLY A 85 10.43 2.71 -6.18
C GLY A 85 8.94 2.97 -6.01
N ILE A 86 8.44 3.03 -4.77
CA ILE A 86 7.04 3.33 -4.44
C ILE A 86 6.96 4.76 -3.89
N ARG A 87 5.91 5.49 -4.27
CA ARG A 87 5.69 6.86 -3.78
C ARG A 87 5.58 6.88 -2.26
N LEU A 88 6.33 7.76 -1.61
CA LEU A 88 6.12 8.08 -0.20
C LEU A 88 5.04 9.15 -0.07
N ALA A 89 4.01 8.87 0.70
CA ALA A 89 2.95 9.82 1.01
C ALA A 89 3.29 10.60 2.30
N ASP A 90 3.19 11.91 2.20
CA ASP A 90 3.47 12.87 3.25
C ASP A 90 2.47 14.04 3.27
N GLU A 91 1.20 13.78 2.92
CA GLU A 91 0.10 14.71 3.17
C GLU A 91 -0.14 14.88 4.70
N MET A 92 -1.31 15.37 5.13
CA MET A 92 -1.68 15.53 6.55
C MET A 92 -0.50 15.96 7.44
N SER A 93 -0.12 15.14 8.41
CA SER A 93 1.05 15.32 9.27
C SER A 93 2.15 14.31 8.94
N GLY A 94 2.40 14.09 7.64
CA GLY A 94 3.30 13.06 7.11
C GLY A 94 2.64 11.71 6.83
N HIS A 95 1.30 11.67 6.78
CA HIS A 95 0.49 10.46 6.63
C HIS A 95 -0.37 10.49 5.36
N PRO A 96 -0.66 9.34 4.72
CA PRO A 96 -1.63 9.25 3.65
C PRO A 96 -3.00 9.77 4.10
N ALA A 97 -3.56 10.71 3.34
CA ALA A 97 -4.88 11.25 3.66
C ALA A 97 -6.00 10.39 3.05
N MET A 98 -6.80 9.69 3.85
CA MET A 98 -8.02 9.02 3.37
C MET A 98 -8.97 9.98 2.65
N SER A 99 -9.02 11.25 3.08
CA SER A 99 -9.82 12.30 2.43
C SER A 99 -9.47 12.51 0.95
N THR A 100 -8.20 12.32 0.57
CA THR A 100 -7.75 12.38 -0.83
C THR A 100 -8.41 11.29 -1.67
N TYR A 101 -8.44 10.05 -1.18
CA TYR A 101 -9.05 8.92 -1.89
C TYR A 101 -10.58 9.04 -1.92
N ILE A 102 -11.20 9.47 -0.82
CA ILE A 102 -12.65 9.73 -0.76
C ILE A 102 -13.05 10.80 -1.78
N ALA A 103 -12.30 11.90 -1.88
CA ALA A 103 -12.56 12.96 -2.86
C ALA A 103 -12.40 12.47 -4.32
N GLN A 104 -11.58 11.45 -4.56
CA GLN A 104 -11.44 10.80 -5.87
C GLN A 104 -12.57 9.80 -6.19
N GLY A 105 -13.51 9.60 -5.26
CA GLY A 105 -14.62 8.67 -5.38
C GLY A 105 -14.27 7.23 -4.99
N CYS A 106 -13.18 7.02 -4.24
CA CYS A 106 -12.83 5.71 -3.74
C CYS A 106 -13.67 5.31 -2.52
N GLU A 107 -14.14 4.08 -2.52
CA GLU A 107 -14.55 3.37 -1.31
C GLU A 107 -13.29 2.92 -0.54
N ILE A 108 -13.24 3.19 0.76
CA ILE A 108 -12.11 2.82 1.62
C ILE A 108 -12.38 1.45 2.23
N ILE A 109 -11.40 0.55 2.11
CA ILE A 109 -11.40 -0.75 2.80
C ILE A 109 -10.12 -0.83 3.63
N THR A 110 -10.24 -1.13 4.93
CA THR A 110 -9.11 -1.19 5.87
C THR A 110 -8.81 -2.63 6.28
N PHE A 111 -7.51 -2.96 6.41
CA PHE A 111 -7.01 -4.30 6.73
C PHE A 111 -5.98 -4.30 7.88
#